data_AF-A0A1Q3BP53-F1
#
_entry.id   AF-A0A1Q3BP53-F1
#
_cell.length_a   1.000
_cell.length_b   1.000
_cell.length_c   1.000
_cell.angle_alpha   90.00
_cell.angle_beta   90.00
_cell.angle_gamma   90.00
#
_symmetry.space_group_name_H-M   'P 1'
#
loop_
_entity.id
_entity.type
_entity.pdbx_description
1 polymer ?
#
loop_
_entity_poly.entity_id
_entity_poly.type
_entity_poly.pdbx_seq_one_letter_code
_entity_poly.pdbx_strand_id
1 'polypeptide(L)'
;MADVDLSLVTDKPGDLTIASTDDEKSVHAAWMKSDSICLLFMRRSILDHLKSCLPTDCTAKELKIAISERYRISSNADIGSLLQVLFDMKYDGNGRVRDYVIRMVDYQTKLKALKVDLPDTCIVHQA
;
A
#
# COMPACT_ATOMS: atom_id res chain seq x y z
N MET A 1 8.24 -16.28 21.12
CA MET A 1 7.64 -15.13 20.43
C MET A 1 7.02 -15.71 19.17
N ALA A 2 5.71 -15.92 19.15
CA ALA A 2 5.06 -16.51 17.99
C ALA A 2 5.17 -15.53 16.82
N ASP A 3 5.53 -16.02 15.65
CA ASP A 3 5.63 -15.24 14.43
C ASP A 3 4.20 -14.84 14.00
N VAL A 4 3.75 -13.65 14.44
CA VAL A 4 2.35 -13.24 14.33
C VAL A 4 1.97 -13.02 12.86
N ASP A 5 2.93 -12.67 12.01
CA ASP A 5 2.78 -12.38 10.60
C ASP A 5 3.16 -13.53 9.67
N LEU A 6 3.36 -14.75 10.20
CA LEU A 6 3.64 -15.95 9.41
C LEU A 6 2.69 -16.10 8.22
N SER A 7 1.39 -15.89 8.43
CA SER A 7 0.34 -15.97 7.40
C SER A 7 0.48 -14.93 6.28
N LEU A 8 1.19 -13.83 6.51
CA LEU A 8 1.40 -12.77 5.53
C LEU A 8 2.59 -13.06 4.61
N VAL A 9 3.55 -13.89 5.05
CA VAL A 9 4.81 -14.16 4.35
C VAL A 9 4.88 -15.54 3.73
N THR A 10 4.20 -16.55 4.30
CA THR A 10 4.13 -17.89 3.73
C THR A 10 2.84 -18.10 2.94
N ASP A 11 2.79 -19.17 2.14
CA ASP A 11 1.54 -19.61 1.53
C ASP A 11 0.70 -20.44 2.51
N LYS A 12 -0.60 -20.53 2.23
CA LYS A 12 -1.52 -21.34 3.03
C LYS A 12 -1.06 -22.80 3.00
N PRO A 13 -0.85 -23.44 4.16
CA PRO A 13 -0.52 -24.85 4.21
C PRO A 13 -1.66 -25.68 3.61
N GLY A 14 -1.32 -26.81 3.01
CA GLY A 14 -2.31 -27.75 2.47
C GLY A 14 -3.24 -28.28 3.55
N ASP A 15 -4.41 -28.76 3.13
CA ASP A 15 -5.39 -29.34 4.05
C ASP A 15 -4.80 -30.58 4.74
N LEU A 16 -5.03 -30.67 6.05
CA LEU A 16 -4.57 -31.81 6.84
C LEU A 16 -5.29 -33.09 6.42
N THR A 17 -4.55 -34.18 6.30
CA THR A 17 -5.09 -35.52 6.01
C THR A 17 -4.88 -36.46 7.20
N ILE A 18 -5.50 -37.65 7.16
CA ILE A 18 -5.34 -38.66 8.23
C ILE A 18 -3.87 -39.10 8.38
N ALA A 19 -3.09 -39.00 7.30
CA ALA A 19 -1.66 -39.32 7.28
C ALA A 19 -0.75 -38.19 7.77
N SER A 20 -1.30 -36.99 8.07
CA SER A 20 -0.49 -35.85 8.48
C SER A 20 0.20 -36.09 9.82
N THR A 21 1.48 -35.76 9.85
CA THR A 21 2.35 -35.83 11.02
C THR A 21 1.95 -34.80 12.08
N ASP A 22 2.43 -34.99 13.31
CA ASP A 22 2.18 -34.05 14.40
C ASP A 22 2.80 -32.67 14.12
N ASP A 23 3.97 -32.66 13.50
CA ASP A 23 4.67 -31.42 13.09
C ASP A 23 3.87 -30.64 12.03
N GLU A 24 3.33 -31.32 11.01
CA GLU A 24 2.47 -30.68 10.00
C GLU A 24 1.21 -30.08 10.61
N LYS A 25 0.60 -30.78 11.57
CA LYS A 25 -0.57 -30.29 12.32
C LYS A 25 -0.22 -29.04 13.14
N SER A 26 0.93 -29.04 13.79
CA SER A 26 1.43 -27.91 14.57
C SER A 26 1.68 -26.67 13.70
N VAL A 27 2.34 -26.85 12.55
CA VAL A 27 2.57 -25.76 11.57
C VAL A 27 1.25 -25.21 11.04
N HIS A 28 0.32 -26.09 10.66
CA HIS A 28 -1.00 -25.67 10.19
C HIS A 28 -1.75 -24.87 11.27
N ALA A 29 -1.75 -25.33 12.52
CA ALA A 29 -2.41 -24.62 13.63
C ALA A 29 -1.78 -23.26 13.91
N ALA A 30 -0.45 -23.16 13.88
CA ALA A 30 0.27 -21.91 14.04
C ALA A 30 -0.05 -20.92 12.92
N TRP A 31 -0.11 -21.40 11.67
CA TRP A 31 -0.47 -20.59 10.51
C TRP A 31 -1.91 -20.07 10.61
N MET A 32 -2.89 -20.92 10.92
CA MET A 32 -4.29 -20.52 11.07
C MET A 32 -4.49 -19.50 12.18
N LYS A 33 -3.74 -19.63 13.28
CA LYS A 33 -3.73 -18.65 14.37
C LYS A 33 -3.17 -17.30 13.92
N SER A 34 -2.03 -17.30 13.21
CA SER A 34 -1.45 -16.09 12.62
C SER A 34 -2.45 -15.42 11.67
N ASP A 35 -3.08 -16.17 10.77
CA ASP A 35 -4.04 -15.67 9.79
C ASP A 35 -5.23 -14.98 10.46
N SER A 36 -5.81 -15.62 11.47
CA SER A 36 -6.91 -15.06 12.25
C SER A 36 -6.52 -13.77 12.98
N ILE A 37 -5.34 -13.71 13.57
CA ILE A 37 -4.84 -12.51 14.28
C ILE A 37 -4.61 -11.36 13.29
N CYS A 38 -3.96 -11.62 12.16
CA CYS A 38 -3.71 -10.62 11.12
C CYS A 38 -5.03 -10.07 10.54
N LEU A 39 -6.00 -10.95 10.24
CA LEU A 39 -7.32 -10.55 9.76
C LEU A 39 -8.03 -9.63 10.76
N LEU A 40 -8.04 -9.99 12.04
CA LEU A 40 -8.67 -9.18 13.09
C LEU A 40 -8.01 -7.81 13.20
N PHE A 41 -6.68 -7.77 13.17
CA PHE A 41 -5.92 -6.53 13.27
C PHE A 41 -6.20 -5.59 12.09
N MET A 42 -6.12 -6.10 10.85
CA MET A 42 -6.42 -5.33 9.65
C MET A 42 -7.86 -4.82 9.66
N ARG A 43 -8.84 -5.68 9.93
CA ARG A 43 -10.26 -5.28 9.98
C ARG A 43 -10.56 -4.26 11.07
N ARG A 44 -9.87 -4.31 12.21
CA ARG A 44 -10.03 -3.30 13.27
C ARG A 44 -9.43 -1.94 12.87
N SER A 45 -8.38 -1.96 12.07
CA SER A 45 -7.67 -0.74 11.65
C SER A 45 -8.37 0.01 10.51
N ILE A 46 -9.31 -0.63 9.83
CA ILE A 46 -10.05 -0.06 8.70
C ILE A 46 -11.35 0.58 9.21
N LEU A 47 -11.73 1.73 8.65
CA LEU A 47 -12.99 2.41 8.97
C LEU A 47 -14.19 1.60 8.49
N ASP A 48 -15.28 1.56 9.27
CA ASP A 48 -16.43 0.68 9.02
C ASP A 48 -17.05 0.85 7.63
N HIS A 49 -17.17 2.10 7.15
CA HIS A 49 -17.73 2.38 5.82
C HIS A 49 -16.88 1.84 4.67
N LEU A 50 -15.59 1.57 4.90
CA LEU A 50 -14.68 1.00 3.91
C LEU A 50 -14.67 -0.55 3.95
N LYS A 51 -15.14 -1.15 5.05
CA LYS A 51 -15.16 -2.62 5.22
C LYS A 51 -16.13 -3.30 4.28
N SER A 52 -17.25 -2.65 3.93
CA SER A 52 -18.29 -3.20 3.06
C SER A 52 -17.78 -3.59 1.66
N CYS A 53 -16.68 -2.96 1.23
CA CYS A 53 -16.07 -3.21 -0.08
C CYS A 53 -14.97 -4.27 -0.06
N LEU A 54 -14.64 -4.83 1.11
CA LEU A 54 -13.55 -5.79 1.28
C LEU A 54 -14.10 -7.23 1.38
N PRO A 55 -13.33 -8.23 0.93
CA PRO A 55 -13.74 -9.63 1.04
C PRO A 55 -13.87 -10.09 2.50
N THR A 56 -14.99 -10.77 2.79
CA THR A 56 -15.31 -11.30 4.13
C THR A 56 -14.72 -12.69 4.36
N ASP A 57 -14.65 -13.51 3.32
CA ASP A 57 -14.13 -14.88 3.38
C ASP A 57 -12.83 -14.98 2.60
N CYS A 58 -11.75 -14.53 3.23
CA CYS A 58 -10.40 -14.52 2.65
C CYS A 58 -9.35 -14.67 3.76
N THR A 59 -8.16 -15.08 3.35
CA THR A 59 -6.95 -15.09 4.20
C THR A 59 -6.45 -13.67 4.44
N ALA A 60 -5.62 -13.50 5.46
CA ALA A 60 -4.95 -12.23 5.76
C ALA A 60 -4.13 -11.72 4.55
N LYS A 61 -3.45 -12.64 3.86
CA LYS A 61 -2.64 -12.32 2.67
C LYS A 61 -3.50 -11.80 1.53
N GLU A 62 -4.63 -12.45 1.25
CA GLU A 62 -5.60 -12.01 0.23
C GLU A 62 -6.24 -10.66 0.60
N LEU A 63 -6.63 -10.46 1.86
CA LEU A 63 -7.17 -9.18 2.32
C LEU A 63 -6.16 -8.04 2.12
N LYS A 64 -4.89 -8.26 2.46
CA LYS A 64 -3.80 -7.30 2.25
C LYS A 64 -3.67 -6.92 0.77
N ILE A 65 -3.74 -7.91 -0.14
CA ILE A 65 -3.69 -7.66 -1.59
C ILE A 65 -4.91 -6.86 -2.03
N ALA A 66 -6.12 -7.27 -1.64
CA ALA A 66 -7.36 -6.60 -2.01
C ALA A 66 -7.41 -5.14 -1.56
N ILE A 67 -6.93 -4.84 -0.34
CA ILE A 67 -6.75 -3.47 0.15
C ILE A 67 -5.77 -2.73 -0.77
N SER A 68 -4.60 -3.30 -1.03
CA SER A 68 -3.58 -2.64 -1.86
C SER A 68 -4.10 -2.29 -3.26
N GLU A 69 -4.87 -3.18 -3.90
CA GLU A 69 -5.43 -2.96 -5.23
C GLU A 69 -6.56 -1.93 -5.23
N ARG A 70 -7.47 -2.00 -4.24
CA ARG A 70 -8.58 -1.04 -4.09
C ARG A 70 -8.05 0.39 -3.97
N TYR A 71 -7.04 0.61 -3.15
CA TYR A 71 -6.47 1.94 -2.92
C TYR A 71 -5.38 2.32 -3.94
N ARG A 72 -4.96 1.40 -4.82
CA ARG A 72 -4.09 1.72 -5.96
C ARG A 72 -4.72 2.73 -6.91
N ILE A 73 -6.05 2.66 -7.11
CA ILE A 73 -6.77 3.63 -7.95
C ILE A 73 -6.68 5.04 -7.36
N SER A 74 -6.83 5.18 -6.03
CA SER A 74 -6.63 6.46 -5.34
C SER A 74 -5.22 6.97 -5.56
N SER A 75 -4.20 6.12 -5.35
CA SER A 75 -2.81 6.50 -5.58
C SER A 75 -2.56 6.97 -7.02
N ASN A 76 -3.20 6.35 -8.02
CA ASN A 76 -3.08 6.78 -9.41
C ASN A 76 -3.77 8.12 -9.67
N ALA A 77 -4.92 8.38 -9.05
CA ALA A 77 -5.61 9.66 -9.13
C ALA A 77 -4.77 10.78 -8.47
N ASP A 78 -4.15 10.48 -7.33
CA ASP A 78 -3.25 11.40 -6.62
C ASP A 78 -2.00 11.69 -7.47
N ILE A 79 -1.38 10.66 -8.06
CA ILE A 79 -0.27 10.83 -9.02
C ILE A 79 -0.71 11.74 -10.18
N GLY A 80 -1.86 11.47 -10.79
CA GLY A 80 -2.38 12.26 -11.91
C GLY A 80 -2.62 13.72 -11.54
N SER A 81 -3.23 13.96 -10.37
CA SER A 81 -3.45 15.32 -9.85
C SER A 81 -2.13 16.05 -9.56
N LEU A 82 -1.16 15.38 -8.93
CA LEU A 82 0.16 15.96 -8.65
C LEU A 82 0.92 16.28 -9.94
N LEU A 83 0.90 15.38 -10.93
CA LEU A 83 1.50 15.62 -12.25
C LEU A 83 0.82 16.80 -12.94
N GLN A 84 -0.51 16.84 -12.95
CA GLN A 84 -1.24 17.95 -13.56
C GLN A 84 -0.86 19.29 -12.92
N VAL A 85 -0.85 19.38 -11.58
CA VAL A 85 -0.44 20.61 -10.89
C VAL A 85 1.01 20.97 -11.19
N LEU A 86 1.93 19.99 -11.21
CA LEU A 86 3.32 20.22 -11.55
C LEU A 86 3.51 20.69 -13.00
N PHE A 87 2.74 20.15 -13.95
CA PHE A 87 2.79 20.53 -15.37
C PHE A 87 2.09 21.85 -15.71
N ASP A 88 1.04 22.20 -14.98
CA ASP A 88 0.33 23.47 -15.12
C ASP A 88 1.01 24.62 -14.36
N MET A 89 1.86 24.29 -13.38
CA MET A 89 2.62 25.27 -12.61
C MET A 89 3.65 25.96 -13.51
N LYS A 90 3.45 27.25 -13.76
CA LYS A 90 4.38 28.15 -14.46
C LYS A 90 4.86 29.23 -13.51
N TYR A 91 6.08 29.70 -13.73
CA TYR A 91 6.55 30.89 -13.04
C TYR A 91 5.78 32.12 -13.56
N ASP A 92 5.08 32.82 -12.68
CA ASP A 92 4.21 33.96 -13.01
C ASP A 92 4.95 35.31 -13.04
N GLY A 93 6.27 35.29 -12.86
CA GLY A 93 7.09 36.50 -12.76
C GLY A 93 7.00 37.21 -11.40
N ASN A 94 6.19 36.70 -10.47
CA ASN A 94 5.95 37.31 -9.18
C ASN A 94 6.58 36.50 -8.03
N GLY A 95 7.12 37.20 -7.03
CA GLY A 95 7.84 36.57 -5.92
C GLY A 95 9.26 36.12 -6.29
N ARG A 96 9.86 35.25 -5.45
CA ARG A 96 11.23 34.77 -5.66
C ARG A 96 11.23 33.46 -6.43
N VAL A 97 12.09 33.35 -7.44
CA VAL A 97 12.34 32.09 -8.19
C VAL A 97 12.61 30.91 -7.25
N ARG A 98 13.29 31.15 -6.13
CA ARG A 98 13.54 30.13 -5.11
C ARG A 98 12.25 29.52 -4.54
N ASP A 99 11.22 30.34 -4.31
CA ASP A 99 9.96 29.87 -3.73
C ASP A 99 9.19 29.02 -4.76
N TYR A 100 9.30 29.35 -6.05
CA TYR A 100 8.80 28.52 -7.15
C TYR A 100 9.49 27.16 -7.20
N VAL A 101 10.84 27.14 -7.19
CA VAL A 101 11.63 25.90 -7.20
C VAL A 101 11.31 25.01 -5.99
N ILE A 102 11.20 25.60 -4.78
CA ILE A 102 10.83 24.84 -3.57
C ILE A 102 9.47 24.16 -3.75
N ARG A 103 8.48 24.85 -4.32
CA ARG A 103 7.16 24.24 -4.59
C ARG A 103 7.28 23.07 -5.57
N MET A 104 8.04 23.22 -6.67
CA MET A 104 8.21 22.12 -7.62
C MET A 104 8.89 20.90 -7.00
N VAL A 105 9.92 21.10 -6.18
CA VAL A 105 10.61 20.03 -5.44
C VAL A 105 9.67 19.35 -4.44
N ASP A 106 8.75 20.08 -3.80
CA ASP A 106 7.73 19.50 -2.93
C ASP A 106 6.80 18.54 -3.71
N TYR A 107 6.33 18.93 -4.89
CA TYR A 107 5.53 18.04 -5.75
C TYR A 107 6.32 16.83 -6.25
N GLN A 108 7.58 17.00 -6.65
CA GLN A 108 8.46 15.89 -7.01
C GLN A 108 8.67 14.91 -5.84
N THR A 109 8.85 15.43 -4.62
CA THR A 109 9.00 14.62 -3.40
C THR A 109 7.74 13.83 -3.09
N LYS A 110 6.56 14.45 -3.25
CA LYS A 110 5.27 13.77 -3.11
C LYS A 110 5.09 12.65 -4.15
N LEU A 111 5.47 12.90 -5.40
CA LEU A 111 5.45 11.88 -6.46
C LEU A 111 6.41 10.73 -6.17
N LYS A 112 7.60 11.02 -5.64
CA LYS A 112 8.58 10.01 -5.23
C LYS A 112 8.06 9.11 -4.11
N ALA A 113 7.31 9.67 -3.15
CA ALA A 113 6.64 8.88 -2.12
C ALA A 113 5.59 7.90 -2.70
N LEU A 114 5.01 8.24 -3.85
CA LEU A 114 4.10 7.39 -4.64
C LEU A 114 4.82 6.51 -5.67
N LYS A 115 6.15 6.36 -5.54
CA LYS A 115 7.03 5.57 -6.42
C LYS A 115 7.12 6.07 -7.86
N VAL A 116 6.83 7.36 -8.09
CA VAL A 116 7.06 8.04 -9.37
C VAL A 116 8.32 8.88 -9.23
N ASP A 117 9.41 8.45 -9.84
CA ASP A 117 10.68 9.20 -9.83
C ASP A 117 10.75 10.10 -11.07
N LEU A 118 10.75 11.41 -10.84
CA LEU A 118 10.91 12.41 -11.90
C LEU A 118 12.35 12.94 -11.88
N PRO A 119 13.01 13.05 -13.04
CA PRO A 119 14.36 13.62 -13.10
C PRO A 119 14.34 15.11 -12.75
N ASP A 120 15.40 15.60 -12.12
CA ASP A 120 15.52 17.02 -11.74
C ASP A 120 15.43 17.97 -12.95
N THR A 121 15.80 17.49 -14.13
CA THR A 121 15.63 18.22 -15.40
C THR A 121 14.16 18.57 -15.69
N CYS A 122 13.22 17.76 -15.21
CA CYS A 122 11.78 18.03 -15.33
C CYS A 122 11.38 19.31 -14.57
N ILE A 123 12.04 19.59 -13.44
CA ILE A 123 11.79 20.80 -12.63
C ILE A 123 12.38 22.05 -13.30
N VAL A 124 13.56 21.91 -13.91
CA VAL A 124 14.31 23.05 -14.44
C VAL A 124 13.73 23.57 -15.77
N HIS A 125 13.09 22.71 -16.57
CA HIS A 125 12.58 23.05 -17.91
C HIS A 125 11.18 23.71 -17.94
N GLN A 126 10.46 23.78 -16.81
CA GLN A 126 9.11 24.35 -16.72
C GLN A 126 9.06 25.83 -16.33
N ALA A 127 10.22 26.49 -16.26
CA ALA A 127 10.35 27.92 -15.98
C ALA A 127 10.17 28.78 -17.25
#